data_AF-A0A849HB55-F1
#
_entry.id   AF-A0A849HB55-F1
#
_cell.length_a   1.000
_cell.length_b   1.000
_cell.length_c   1.000
_cell.angle_alpha   90.00
_cell.angle_beta   90.00
_cell.angle_gamma   90.00
#
_symmetry.space_group_name_H-M   'P 1'
#
loop_
_entity.id
_entity.type
_entity.pdbx_description
1 polymer ?
#
loop_
_entity_poly.entity_id
_entity_poly.type
_entity_poly.pdbx_seq_one_letter_code
_entity_poly.pdbx_strand_id
1 'polypeptide(L)'
;MPEVDEKVMKFVEDALKRNPKIQLEDLFERTKKFKSSIGRLSKRQFNSRYPLQVKRRRALAAKARAGAKKEGTSSAGRTPRKSRTRSVEPRDRVRQVFLQFATDIAAAEERKDLVRVLAGVDNYVDQVMKNVGRA
;
A
#
# COMPACT_ATOMS: atom_id res chain seq x y z
N MET A 1 20.86 -3.28 -22.53
CA MET A 1 20.27 -3.02 -21.20
C MET A 1 21.42 -3.00 -20.19
N PRO A 2 21.55 -1.97 -19.33
CA PRO A 2 22.65 -1.91 -18.38
C PRO A 2 22.48 -3.03 -17.33
N GLU A 3 23.49 -3.87 -17.22
CA GLU A 3 23.50 -5.09 -16.41
C GLU A 3 23.24 -4.75 -14.94
N VAL A 4 22.17 -5.35 -14.39
CA VAL A 4 21.87 -5.26 -12.97
C VAL A 4 22.70 -6.32 -12.27
N ASP A 5 23.63 -5.89 -11.44
CA ASP A 5 24.54 -6.81 -10.75
C ASP A 5 23.79 -7.56 -9.64
N GLU A 6 23.70 -8.88 -9.76
CA GLU A 6 22.98 -9.75 -8.85
C GLU A 6 23.57 -9.73 -7.43
N LYS A 7 24.89 -9.55 -7.30
CA LYS A 7 25.56 -9.50 -5.99
C LYS A 7 25.14 -8.25 -5.21
N VAL A 8 25.00 -7.14 -5.91
CA VAL A 8 24.54 -5.85 -5.37
C VAL A 8 23.07 -5.94 -4.99
N MET A 9 22.26 -6.60 -5.82
CA MET A 9 20.85 -6.82 -5.54
C MET A 9 20.65 -7.63 -4.25
N LYS A 10 21.37 -8.74 -4.05
CA LYS A 10 21.30 -9.54 -2.82
C LYS A 10 21.70 -8.73 -1.58
N PHE A 11 22.77 -7.93 -1.67
CA PHE A 11 23.19 -7.06 -0.57
C PHE A 11 22.11 -6.03 -0.20
N VAL A 12 21.51 -5.37 -1.19
CA VAL A 12 20.42 -4.42 -1.00
C VAL A 12 19.18 -5.11 -0.44
N GLU A 13 18.88 -6.34 -0.87
CA GLU A 13 17.80 -7.14 -0.30
C GLU A 13 17.99 -7.39 1.19
N ASP A 14 19.19 -7.80 1.61
CA ASP A 14 19.48 -8.09 3.01
C ASP A 14 19.51 -6.83 3.87
N ALA A 15 20.04 -5.72 3.36
CA ALA A 15 19.96 -4.41 4.01
C ALA A 15 18.50 -3.97 4.23
N LEU A 16 17.63 -4.16 3.23
CA LEU A 16 16.20 -3.86 3.30
C LEU A 16 15.39 -4.92 4.08
N LYS A 17 15.92 -6.12 4.36
CA LYS A 17 15.33 -7.08 5.30
C LYS A 17 15.57 -6.63 6.73
N ARG A 18 16.82 -6.26 7.03
CA ARG A 18 17.23 -5.83 8.38
C ARG A 18 16.58 -4.49 8.74
N ASN A 19 16.66 -3.51 7.85
CA ASN A 19 16.14 -2.16 8.10
C ASN A 19 15.24 -1.69 6.93
N PRO A 20 13.91 -1.91 7.01
CA PRO A 20 13.00 -1.56 5.92
C PRO A 20 12.82 -0.05 5.72
N LYS A 21 13.19 0.77 6.70
CA LYS A 21 13.11 2.25 6.69
C LYS A 21 14.45 2.96 6.45
N ILE A 22 15.50 2.22 6.06
CA ILE A 22 16.82 2.84 5.80
C ILE A 22 16.71 3.93 4.73
N GLN A 23 17.41 5.05 4.93
CA GLN A 23 17.44 6.13 3.96
C GLN A 23 18.18 5.71 2.68
N LEU A 24 17.81 6.30 1.55
CA LEU A 24 18.39 5.96 0.26
C LEU A 24 19.87 6.34 0.19
N GLU A 25 20.22 7.45 0.84
CA GLU A 25 21.57 7.97 1.04
C GLU A 25 22.47 6.94 1.70
N ASP A 26 22.10 6.47 2.89
CA ASP A 26 22.85 5.48 3.66
C ASP A 26 23.01 4.17 2.89
N LEU A 27 21.95 3.75 2.20
CA LEU A 27 21.97 2.55 1.38
C LEU A 27 22.94 2.74 0.21
N PHE A 28 22.92 3.88 -0.47
CA PHE A 28 23.85 4.18 -1.57
C PHE A 28 25.30 4.19 -1.11
N GLU A 29 25.60 4.81 0.04
CA GLU A 29 26.96 4.85 0.60
C GLU A 29 27.48 3.46 0.99
N ARG A 30 26.66 2.66 1.67
CA ARG A 30 27.01 1.27 2.02
C ARG A 30 27.26 0.43 0.77
N THR A 31 26.46 0.64 -0.27
CA THR A 31 26.60 -0.11 -1.51
C THR A 31 27.78 0.38 -2.35
N LYS A 32 28.12 1.68 -2.29
CA LYS A 32 29.33 2.26 -2.90
C LYS A 32 30.61 1.68 -2.29
N LYS A 33 30.62 1.42 -0.97
CA LYS A 33 31.73 0.73 -0.28
C LYS A 33 31.86 -0.73 -0.73
N PHE A 34 30.76 -1.40 -1.07
CA PHE A 34 30.75 -2.79 -1.54
C PHE A 34 31.18 -2.91 -3.01
N LYS A 35 30.76 -1.99 -3.87
CA LYS A 35 31.20 -1.97 -5.28
C LYS A 35 31.31 -0.53 -5.81
N SER A 36 32.53 -0.14 -6.17
CA SER A 36 32.85 1.20 -6.67
C SER A 36 32.14 1.56 -7.98
N SER A 37 31.76 0.56 -8.80
CA SER A 37 31.01 0.78 -10.05
C SER A 37 29.62 1.40 -9.84
N ILE A 38 29.04 1.26 -8.65
CA ILE A 38 27.76 1.86 -8.28
C ILE A 38 27.91 3.36 -8.02
N GLY A 39 29.09 3.81 -7.61
CA GLY A 39 29.40 5.23 -7.42
C GLY A 39 29.32 6.05 -8.71
N ARG A 40 29.32 5.39 -9.88
CA ARG A 40 29.10 6.03 -11.20
C ARG A 40 27.62 6.27 -11.51
N LEU A 41 26.70 5.70 -10.71
CA LEU A 41 25.25 5.85 -10.89
C LEU A 41 24.74 7.02 -10.06
N SER A 42 23.76 7.75 -10.60
CA SER A 42 23.05 8.75 -9.80
C SER A 42 22.17 8.08 -8.74
N LYS A 43 21.85 8.78 -7.64
CA LYS A 43 20.94 8.29 -6.59
C LYS A 43 19.61 7.77 -7.17
N ARG A 44 19.08 8.46 -8.19
CA ARG A 44 17.85 8.08 -8.90
C ARG A 44 18.01 6.80 -9.73
N GLN A 45 19.14 6.63 -10.41
CA GLN A 45 19.47 5.40 -11.15
C GLN A 45 19.68 4.21 -10.20
N PHE A 46 20.33 4.44 -9.06
CA PHE A 46 20.46 3.42 -8.02
C PHE A 46 19.09 2.98 -7.48
N ASN A 47 18.22 3.93 -7.12
CA ASN A 47 16.89 3.63 -6.59
C ASN A 47 16.04 2.80 -7.58
N SER A 48 16.04 3.19 -8.85
CA SER A 48 15.27 2.49 -9.89
C SER A 48 15.77 1.09 -10.19
N ARG A 49 17.08 0.83 -10.04
CA ARG A 49 17.70 -0.47 -10.34
C ARG A 49 17.69 -1.47 -9.20
N TYR A 50 17.95 -1.06 -7.96
CA TYR A 50 18.08 -2.01 -6.85
C TYR A 50 16.92 -1.91 -5.86
N PRO A 51 16.79 -0.84 -5.03
CA PRO A 51 15.78 -0.81 -3.99
C PRO A 51 14.34 -0.93 -4.51
N LEU A 52 14.02 -0.28 -5.62
CA LEU A 52 12.68 -0.35 -6.21
C LEU A 52 12.36 -1.75 -6.74
N GLN A 53 13.32 -2.42 -7.37
CA GLN A 53 13.13 -3.78 -7.88
C GLN A 53 12.87 -4.78 -6.74
N VAL A 54 13.63 -4.66 -5.65
CA VAL A 54 13.44 -5.47 -4.44
C VAL A 54 12.04 -5.25 -3.85
N LYS A 55 11.61 -4.00 -3.71
CA LYS A 55 10.28 -3.65 -3.20
C LYS A 55 9.17 -4.21 -4.10
N ARG A 56 9.32 -4.11 -5.42
CA ARG A 56 8.37 -4.66 -6.41
C ARG A 56 8.29 -6.19 -6.32
N ARG A 57 9.43 -6.89 -6.27
CA ARG A 57 9.48 -8.35 -6.10
C ARG A 57 8.80 -8.79 -4.81
N ARG A 58 9.02 -8.10 -3.69
CA ARG A 58 8.34 -8.40 -2.42
C ARG A 58 6.83 -8.19 -2.51
N ALA A 59 6.38 -7.10 -3.13
CA ALA A 59 4.95 -6.85 -3.33
C ALA A 59 4.29 -7.92 -4.22
N LEU A 60 4.98 -8.35 -5.28
CA LEU A 60 4.52 -9.45 -6.13
C LEU A 60 4.48 -10.78 -5.38
N ALA A 61 5.52 -11.12 -4.61
CA ALA A 61 5.55 -12.33 -3.79
C ALA A 61 4.46 -12.33 -2.70
N ALA A 62 4.17 -11.19 -2.08
CA ALA A 62 3.06 -11.04 -1.14
C ALA A 62 1.70 -11.25 -1.82
N LYS A 63 1.52 -10.72 -3.04
CA LYS A 63 0.31 -10.96 -3.85
C LYS A 63 0.19 -12.42 -4.29
N ALA A 64 1.28 -13.07 -4.69
CA ALA A 64 1.28 -14.48 -5.06
C ALA A 64 0.89 -15.37 -3.87
N ARG A 65 1.40 -15.10 -2.66
CA ARG A 65 1.00 -15.81 -1.44
C ARG A 65 -0.46 -15.57 -1.04
N ALA A 66 -1.00 -14.39 -1.33
CA ALA A 66 -2.42 -14.10 -1.13
C ALA A 66 -3.33 -14.72 -2.20
N GLY A 67 -2.81 -14.98 -3.41
CA GLY A 67 -3.51 -15.64 -4.52
C GLY A 67 -3.46 -17.18 -4.47
N ALA A 68 -2.37 -17.76 -3.98
CA ALA A 68 -2.14 -19.21 -3.94
C ALA A 68 -3.06 -19.99 -2.98
N LYS A 69 -3.88 -19.31 -2.17
CA LYS A 69 -4.91 -19.98 -1.34
C LYS A 69 -6.20 -20.28 -2.12
N LYS A 70 -6.22 -20.08 -3.44
CA LYS A 70 -7.41 -20.24 -4.27
C LYS A 70 -7.09 -20.81 -5.65
N GLU A 71 -6.35 -21.90 -5.71
CA GLU A 71 -6.19 -22.69 -6.94
C GLU A 71 -6.28 -24.18 -6.63
N GLY A 72 -7.54 -24.62 -6.50
CA GLY A 72 -7.94 -25.97 -6.84
C GLY A 72 -9.07 -25.83 -7.85
N THR A 73 -8.89 -26.47 -9.00
CA THR A 73 -9.82 -26.66 -10.13
C THR A 73 -9.67 -25.70 -11.31
N SER A 74 -9.27 -26.35 -12.39
CA SER A 74 -9.02 -25.96 -13.76
C SER A 74 -10.29 -25.64 -14.56
N SER A 75 -10.06 -25.09 -15.76
CA SER A 75 -10.86 -25.26 -16.98
C SER A 75 -12.11 -24.38 -17.16
N ALA A 76 -12.02 -23.55 -18.21
CA ALA A 76 -13.06 -23.11 -19.13
C ALA A 76 -14.46 -22.76 -18.59
N GLY A 77 -14.85 -21.49 -18.73
CA GLY A 77 -16.27 -21.11 -18.70
C GLY A 77 -16.50 -19.65 -18.35
N ARG A 78 -17.01 -18.88 -19.32
CA ARG A 78 -17.67 -17.59 -19.08
C ARG A 78 -18.74 -17.74 -17.99
N THR A 79 -18.73 -16.89 -16.96
CA THR A 79 -19.91 -16.30 -16.24
C THR A 79 -19.47 -15.43 -15.04
N PRO A 80 -20.32 -14.52 -14.53
CA PRO A 80 -19.92 -13.16 -14.21
C PRO A 80 -19.26 -13.01 -12.83
N ARG A 81 -18.53 -11.90 -12.71
CA ARG A 81 -17.89 -11.33 -11.52
C ARG A 81 -18.83 -11.41 -10.32
N LYS A 82 -18.77 -12.51 -9.57
CA LYS A 82 -19.37 -12.64 -8.23
C LYS A 82 -18.64 -11.67 -7.33
N SER A 83 -19.31 -10.55 -7.07
CA SER A 83 -18.95 -9.59 -6.03
C SER A 83 -18.57 -10.38 -4.80
N ARG A 84 -17.31 -10.21 -4.41
CA ARG A 84 -16.79 -10.78 -3.18
C ARG A 84 -17.44 -9.95 -2.08
N THR A 85 -18.65 -10.31 -1.69
CA THR A 85 -19.25 -9.92 -0.41
C THR A 85 -18.32 -10.49 0.65
N ARG A 86 -17.22 -9.74 0.92
CA ARG A 86 -16.64 -9.74 2.25
C ARG A 86 -17.83 -9.42 3.14
N SER A 87 -18.13 -10.29 4.08
CA SER A 87 -18.91 -9.89 5.25
C SER A 87 -18.26 -8.60 5.74
N VAL A 88 -18.90 -7.47 5.41
CA VAL A 88 -18.38 -6.16 5.80
C VAL A 88 -18.57 -6.17 7.29
N GLU A 89 -17.48 -6.43 8.01
CA GLU A 89 -17.52 -6.44 9.46
C GLU A 89 -18.11 -5.10 9.93
N PRO A 90 -18.87 -5.07 11.02
CA PRO A 90 -19.40 -3.83 11.59
C PRO A 90 -18.33 -2.73 11.67
N ARG A 91 -17.09 -3.12 11.99
CA ARG A 91 -15.92 -2.25 12.02
C ARG A 91 -15.56 -1.63 10.67
N ASP A 92 -15.67 -2.38 9.56
CA ASP A 92 -15.40 -1.85 8.21
C ASP A 92 -16.46 -0.83 7.78
N ARG A 93 -17.73 -1.04 8.18
CA ARG A 93 -18.81 -0.06 7.92
C ARG A 93 -18.60 1.23 8.71
N VAL A 94 -18.29 1.11 9.99
CA VAL A 94 -17.96 2.26 10.85
C VAL A 94 -16.76 3.02 10.30
N ARG A 95 -15.71 2.31 9.88
CA ARG A 95 -14.54 2.92 9.22
C ARG A 95 -14.94 3.69 7.96
N GLN A 96 -15.86 3.16 7.16
CA GLN A 96 -16.33 3.83 5.96
C GLN A 96 -17.05 5.14 6.28
N VAL A 97 -17.89 5.18 7.33
CA VAL A 97 -18.58 6.41 7.76
C VAL A 97 -17.57 7.48 8.21
N PHE A 98 -16.54 7.10 9.00
CA PHE A 98 -15.50 8.04 9.40
C PHE A 98 -14.65 8.56 8.23
N LEU A 99 -14.36 7.72 7.25
CA LEU A 99 -13.66 8.16 6.04
C LEU A 99 -14.50 9.12 5.20
N GLN A 100 -15.82 8.88 5.14
CA GLN A 100 -16.75 9.79 4.47
C GLN A 100 -16.74 11.16 5.16
N PHE A 101 -16.93 11.19 6.48
CA PHE A 101 -16.88 12.43 7.27
C PHE A 101 -15.57 13.22 7.09
N ALA A 102 -14.42 12.53 7.13
CA ALA A 102 -13.13 13.17 6.91
C ALA A 102 -12.98 13.73 5.48
N THR A 103 -13.58 13.08 4.49
CA THR A 103 -13.60 13.56 3.10
C THR A 103 -14.46 14.80 2.99
N ASP A 104 -15.62 14.84 3.64
CA ASP A 104 -16.53 15.98 3.60
C ASP A 104 -15.94 17.21 4.32
N ILE A 105 -15.18 17.01 5.41
CA ILE A 105 -14.39 18.09 6.03
C ILE A 105 -13.27 18.55 5.09
N ALA A 106 -12.54 17.64 4.45
CA ALA A 106 -11.42 17.99 3.59
C ALA A 106 -11.86 18.68 2.29
N ALA A 107 -13.08 18.40 1.82
CA ALA A 107 -13.70 19.05 0.66
C ALA A 107 -14.28 20.43 1.00
N ALA A 108 -14.49 20.73 2.29
CA ALA A 108 -15.01 22.03 2.71
C ALA A 108 -13.89 23.09 2.67
N GLU A 109 -13.84 23.83 1.56
CA GLU A 109 -12.86 24.91 1.35
C GLU A 109 -13.22 26.17 2.15
N GLU A 110 -14.52 26.43 2.35
CA GLU A 110 -15.02 27.61 3.06
C GLU A 110 -15.56 27.29 4.47
N ARG A 111 -15.47 28.27 5.39
CA ARG A 111 -15.99 28.13 6.76
C ARG A 111 -17.48 27.78 6.82
N LYS A 112 -18.28 28.28 5.86
CA LYS A 112 -19.72 27.99 5.78
C LYS A 112 -19.98 26.51 5.49
N ASP A 113 -19.13 25.88 4.69
CA ASP A 113 -19.27 24.47 4.31
C ASP A 113 -18.82 23.56 5.46
N LEU A 114 -17.77 23.96 6.19
CA LEU A 114 -17.37 23.30 7.44
C LEU A 114 -18.50 23.30 8.47
N VAL A 115 -19.15 24.45 8.68
CA VAL A 115 -20.29 24.56 9.61
C VAL A 115 -21.45 23.69 9.17
N ARG A 116 -21.72 23.60 7.86
CA ARG A 116 -22.75 22.71 7.31
C ARG A 116 -22.45 21.23 7.55
N VAL A 117 -21.19 20.81 7.40
CA VAL A 117 -20.76 19.43 7.70
C VAL A 117 -20.86 19.15 9.19
N LEU A 118 -20.46 20.09 10.05
CA LEU A 118 -20.56 19.97 11.51
C LEU A 118 -22.01 19.91 12.00
N ALA A 119 -22.91 20.72 11.41
CA ALA A 119 -24.33 20.68 11.71
C ALA A 119 -24.98 19.33 11.32
N GLY A 120 -24.36 18.59 10.40
CA GLY A 120 -24.82 17.27 9.97
C GLY A 120 -24.18 16.09 10.70
N VAL A 121 -23.37 16.32 11.75
CA VAL A 121 -22.60 15.27 12.46
C VAL A 121 -23.50 14.16 13.00
N ASP A 122 -24.69 14.50 13.50
CA ASP A 122 -25.63 13.53 14.06
C ASP A 122 -25.99 12.42 13.05
N ASN A 123 -26.10 12.77 11.75
CA ASN A 123 -26.37 11.77 10.70
C ASN A 123 -25.24 10.73 10.58
N TYR A 124 -23.99 11.13 10.79
CA TYR A 124 -22.85 10.20 10.77
C TYR A 124 -22.83 9.33 12.03
N VAL A 125 -23.18 9.90 13.18
CA VAL A 125 -23.31 9.16 14.44
C VAL A 125 -24.42 8.11 14.33
N ASP A 126 -25.58 8.47 13.78
CA ASP A 126 -26.69 7.55 13.54
C ASP A 126 -26.31 6.41 12.60
N GLN A 127 -25.54 6.71 11.53
CA GLN A 127 -25.00 5.69 10.63
C GLN A 127 -24.03 4.74 11.36
N VAL A 128 -23.20 5.25 12.28
CA VAL A 128 -22.31 4.42 13.09
C VAL A 128 -23.13 3.54 14.05
N MET A 129 -24.12 4.10 14.76
CA MET A 129 -24.96 3.37 15.71
C MET A 129 -25.75 2.24 15.02
N LYS A 130 -26.32 2.54 13.86
CA LYS A 130 -27.01 1.55 13.00
C LYS A 130 -26.07 0.43 12.53
N ASN A 131 -24.80 0.75 12.27
CA ASN A 131 -23.81 -0.24 11.82
C ASN A 131 -23.23 -1.09 12.97
N VAL A 132 -23.25 -0.59 14.21
CA VAL A 132 -22.81 -1.30 15.42
C VAL A 132 -23.91 -2.20 15.99
N GLY A 133 -25.15 -2.09 15.51
CA GLY A 133 -26.28 -2.91 15.95
C GLY A 133 -26.88 -2.46 17.29
N ARG A 134 -26.61 -1.21 17.71
CA ARG A 134 -27.33 -0.53 18.79
C ARG A 134 -28.33 0.42 18.13
N ALA A 135 -29.49 -0.13 17.75
CA ALA A 135 -30.69 0.64 17.43
C ALA A 135 -31.60 0.63 18.65
#